data_AF-A0AA89BNC2-F1
#
_entry.id   AF-A0AA89BNC2-F1
#
_cell.length_a   1.000
_cell.length_b   1.000
_cell.length_c   1.000
_cell.angle_alpha   90.00
_cell.angle_beta   90.00
_cell.angle_gamma   90.00
#
_symmetry.space_group_name_H-M   'P 1'
#
loop_
_entity.id
_entity.type
_entity.pdbx_description
1 polymer ?
#
loop_
_entity_poly.entity_id
_entity_poly.type
_entity_poly.pdbx_seq_one_letter_code
_entity_poly.pdbx_strand_id
1 'polypeptide(L)'
;MEGSSYLAILFTVFLTQIKYAQSAGCQIPADFHGSWFSMGQAGEGVTTNVDGNGWKQSTEASRLTCQQIHKNDVTGTTVLMKSEDSSNTCTYCINLFYRTSNIIQVRQGPCLRGNEGMHITQRCNTESHIPNDVLSTFFRTTPRVENCKSTFDGLYTFSYEAASGGGGVCNNPGSRIKACQDPGSSYVDNQVFLMTYKSCPDVSASMDKKVRYQCMGSWSAKMSGVTYKFAAIADTVEKDNKEKYKCLMTIENQRNEDKKIRWAMSRFADCSSLNSIFAAPLRLVLAPRALSTPITQAKCKLPPTLKGDWSVELVEYNARVKITEDKLILKPDAVDTEISYSCQSKPGSIYVMTKTIEGKCEATLVCVQLEPKKDGSVTFMVGMPTTVNANTYPNLQQNDFLSVCSGSFLRSKVYKLTAS
;
A
#
# COMPACT_ATOMS: atom_id res chain seq x y z
N MET A 1 -23.19 -53.42 61.36
CA MET A 1 -23.52 -51.99 61.39
C MET A 1 -22.56 -51.28 60.45
N GLU A 2 -22.84 -51.34 59.16
CA GLU A 2 -22.04 -50.72 58.09
C GLU A 2 -23.03 -49.95 57.22
N GLY A 3 -23.05 -48.62 57.36
CA GLY A 3 -24.10 -47.81 56.70
C GLY A 3 -24.07 -46.32 57.06
N SER A 4 -22.91 -45.73 57.30
CA SER A 4 -22.81 -44.29 57.61
C SER A 4 -21.50 -43.64 57.16
N SER A 5 -20.99 -44.02 55.98
CA SER A 5 -19.77 -43.38 55.43
C SER A 5 -19.87 -42.91 53.97
N TYR A 6 -21.00 -43.12 53.30
CA TYR A 6 -21.17 -42.71 51.89
C TYR A 6 -21.89 -41.36 51.70
N LEU A 7 -22.61 -40.87 52.72
CA LEU A 7 -23.36 -39.60 52.64
C LEU A 7 -22.49 -38.35 52.91
N ALA A 8 -21.37 -38.50 53.62
CA ALA A 8 -20.47 -37.37 53.90
C ALA A 8 -19.57 -37.01 52.69
N ILE A 9 -19.25 -37.97 51.83
CA ILE A 9 -18.34 -37.77 50.69
C ILE A 9 -19.07 -37.13 49.49
N LEU A 10 -20.38 -37.38 49.35
CA LEU A 10 -21.20 -36.75 48.29
C LEU A 10 -21.50 -35.27 48.56
N PHE A 11 -21.47 -34.81 49.82
CA PHE A 11 -21.71 -33.41 50.15
C PHE A 11 -20.45 -32.53 50.03
N THR A 12 -19.24 -33.10 50.18
CA THR A 12 -17.99 -32.36 50.01
C THR A 12 -17.55 -32.19 48.56
N VAL A 13 -18.00 -33.05 47.64
CA VAL A 13 -17.69 -32.92 46.20
C VAL A 13 -18.64 -31.95 45.48
N PHE A 14 -19.83 -31.67 46.04
CA PHE A 14 -20.78 -30.71 45.46
C PHE A 14 -20.49 -29.24 45.80
N LEU A 15 -19.63 -28.96 46.79
CA LEU A 15 -19.25 -27.59 47.18
C LEU A 15 -17.95 -27.08 46.54
N THR A 16 -17.23 -27.90 45.78
CA THR A 16 -16.01 -27.49 45.04
C THR A 16 -16.26 -27.25 43.54
N GLN A 17 -17.51 -27.11 43.12
CA GLN A 17 -17.89 -26.66 41.77
C GLN A 17 -18.55 -25.28 41.76
N ILE A 18 -18.27 -24.44 42.76
CA ILE A 18 -18.24 -23.00 42.49
C ILE A 18 -17.00 -22.78 41.63
N LYS A 19 -17.14 -23.05 40.33
CA LYS A 19 -16.32 -22.38 39.33
C LYS A 19 -16.45 -20.90 39.65
N TYR A 20 -15.40 -20.32 40.21
CA TYR A 20 -15.15 -18.90 40.08
C TYR A 20 -15.22 -18.64 38.58
N ALA A 21 -16.39 -18.22 38.10
CA ALA A 21 -16.47 -17.29 37.00
C ALA A 21 -15.76 -16.03 37.54
N GLN A 22 -14.42 -16.03 37.50
CA GLN A 22 -13.71 -14.79 37.35
C GLN A 22 -14.40 -14.12 36.18
N SER A 23 -15.07 -13.00 36.44
CA SER A 23 -15.48 -12.08 35.38
C SER A 23 -14.27 -11.97 34.46
N ALA A 24 -14.41 -12.42 33.21
CA ALA A 24 -13.34 -12.24 32.23
C ALA A 24 -12.97 -10.76 32.28
N GLY A 25 -11.79 -10.44 32.83
CA GLY A 25 -11.36 -9.06 32.98
C GLY A 25 -11.43 -8.37 31.63
N CYS A 26 -11.67 -7.07 31.60
CA CYS A 26 -11.59 -6.30 30.37
C CYS A 26 -10.20 -6.50 29.77
N GLN A 27 -10.12 -7.20 28.64
CA GLN A 27 -8.87 -7.48 27.93
C GLN A 27 -8.94 -6.87 26.54
N ILE A 28 -8.07 -5.89 26.30
CA ILE A 28 -7.91 -5.29 24.98
C ILE A 28 -7.34 -6.35 24.03
N PRO A 29 -7.87 -6.52 22.81
CA PRO A 29 -7.39 -7.53 21.86
C PRO A 29 -5.90 -7.35 21.52
N ALA A 30 -5.20 -8.48 21.33
CA ALA A 30 -3.75 -8.51 21.08
C ALA A 30 -3.30 -7.74 19.83
N ASP A 31 -4.20 -7.56 18.85
CA ASP A 31 -3.94 -6.78 17.64
C ASP A 31 -3.63 -5.30 17.93
N PHE A 32 -4.19 -4.75 19.01
CA PHE A 32 -3.95 -3.38 19.45
C PHE A 32 -2.73 -3.24 20.37
N HIS A 33 -2.13 -4.34 20.83
CA HIS A 33 -1.01 -4.29 21.76
C HIS A 33 0.25 -3.74 21.11
N GLY A 34 1.09 -3.10 21.92
CA GLY A 34 2.40 -2.57 21.54
C GLY A 34 2.53 -1.08 21.81
N SER A 35 3.60 -0.51 21.25
CA SER A 35 3.93 0.91 21.39
C SER A 35 3.54 1.65 20.11
N TRP A 36 2.83 2.76 20.29
CA TRP A 36 2.21 3.53 19.22
C TRP A 36 2.54 5.00 19.34
N PHE A 37 2.90 5.64 18.25
CA PHE A 37 3.11 7.08 18.15
C PHE A 37 1.89 7.76 17.52
N SER A 38 1.47 8.90 18.05
CA SER A 38 0.42 9.73 17.48
C SER A 38 0.73 11.22 17.70
N MET A 39 0.14 12.07 16.87
CA MET A 39 0.13 13.52 17.14
C MET A 39 -0.95 13.82 18.17
N GLY A 40 -0.56 14.49 19.26
CA GLY A 40 -1.47 15.06 20.25
C GLY A 40 -2.20 16.29 19.73
N GLN A 41 -3.23 16.72 20.47
CA GLN A 41 -4.12 17.80 20.03
C GLN A 41 -3.43 19.17 19.95
N ALA A 42 -2.36 19.41 20.72
CA ALA A 42 -1.57 20.64 20.64
C ALA A 42 -0.36 20.52 19.67
N GLY A 43 -0.31 19.45 18.85
CA GLY A 43 0.73 19.24 17.84
C GLY A 43 2.04 18.64 18.36
N GLU A 44 2.03 18.18 19.61
CA GLU A 44 3.08 17.40 20.27
C GLU A 44 3.05 15.93 19.87
N GLY A 45 4.21 15.26 19.94
CA GLY A 45 4.28 13.81 19.72
C GLY A 45 3.98 13.04 21.00
N VAL A 46 3.03 12.11 20.95
CA VAL A 46 2.64 11.27 22.09
C VAL A 46 2.96 9.81 21.76
N THR A 47 3.59 9.11 22.70
CA THR A 47 3.78 7.65 22.62
C THR A 47 2.82 6.96 23.59
N THR A 48 1.97 6.08 23.08
CA THR A 48 1.01 5.29 23.84
C THR A 48 1.41 3.82 23.83
N ASN A 49 1.62 3.24 25.00
CA ASN A 49 1.82 1.81 25.16
C ASN A 49 0.50 1.15 25.53
N VAL A 50 0.11 0.16 24.75
CA VAL A 50 -1.15 -0.59 24.87
C VAL A 50 -0.85 -2.03 25.23
N ASP A 51 -1.48 -2.54 26.28
CA ASP A 51 -1.46 -3.95 26.66
C ASP A 51 -2.90 -4.45 26.92
N GLY A 52 -3.03 -5.70 27.40
CA GLY A 52 -4.34 -6.30 27.67
C GLY A 52 -5.16 -5.54 28.71
N ASN A 53 -4.52 -4.92 29.69
CA ASN A 53 -5.19 -4.31 30.84
C ASN A 53 -5.47 -2.82 30.66
N GLY A 54 -4.81 -2.15 29.71
CA GLY A 54 -4.94 -0.70 29.60
C GLY A 54 -3.81 -0.02 28.82
N TRP A 55 -3.83 1.31 28.86
CA TRP A 55 -2.95 2.19 28.09
C TRP A 55 -2.16 3.12 28.99
N LYS A 56 -0.91 3.38 28.62
CA LYS A 56 -0.07 4.39 29.26
C LYS A 56 0.53 5.32 28.22
N GLN A 57 0.21 6.61 28.32
CA GLN A 57 0.79 7.65 27.46
C GLN A 57 2.10 8.17 28.07
N SER A 58 3.01 8.64 27.21
CA SER A 58 4.30 9.20 27.64
C SER A 58 4.18 10.57 28.31
N THR A 59 3.11 11.32 27.98
CA THR A 59 2.84 12.67 28.46
C THR A 59 2.00 12.70 29.74
N GLU A 60 1.39 11.58 30.11
CA GLU A 60 0.51 11.48 31.28
C GLU A 60 1.12 10.54 32.34
N ALA A 61 1.03 10.94 33.61
CA ALA A 61 1.49 10.12 34.72
C ALA A 61 0.53 8.94 35.00
N SER A 62 -0.78 9.20 34.85
CA SER A 62 -1.84 8.22 35.10
C SER A 62 -1.98 7.24 33.95
N ARG A 63 -2.20 5.97 34.29
CA ARG A 63 -2.54 4.92 33.34
C ARG A 63 -4.06 4.85 33.17
N LEU A 64 -4.51 4.52 31.97
CA LEU A 64 -5.91 4.20 31.68
C LEU A 64 -6.10 2.68 31.78
N THR A 65 -7.06 2.23 32.58
CA THR A 65 -7.38 0.80 32.77
C THR A 65 -8.66 0.41 32.05
N CYS A 66 -8.62 -0.73 31.36
CA CYS A 66 -9.77 -1.32 30.70
C CYS A 66 -10.80 -1.74 31.76
N GLN A 67 -12.03 -1.23 31.66
CA GLN A 67 -13.14 -1.59 32.55
C GLN A 67 -14.14 -2.49 31.84
N GLN A 68 -14.53 -2.12 30.61
CA GLN A 68 -15.46 -2.89 29.78
C GLN A 68 -15.07 -2.77 28.30
N ILE A 69 -15.41 -3.78 27.51
CA ILE A 69 -15.19 -3.82 26.06
C ILE A 69 -16.47 -4.25 25.36
N HIS A 70 -16.81 -3.58 24.27
CA HIS A 70 -17.92 -3.92 23.41
C HIS A 70 -17.45 -3.92 21.96
N LYS A 71 -17.64 -5.06 21.30
CA LYS A 71 -17.36 -5.20 19.87
C LYS A 71 -18.65 -4.97 19.11
N ASN A 72 -18.62 -4.04 18.16
CA ASN A 72 -19.72 -3.77 17.24
C ASN A 72 -19.18 -3.94 15.81
N ASP A 73 -19.87 -4.75 15.01
CA ASP A 73 -19.45 -5.06 13.64
C ASP A 73 -19.42 -3.84 12.71
N VAL A 74 -20.14 -2.77 13.06
CA VAL A 74 -20.26 -1.53 12.27
C VAL A 74 -19.33 -0.43 12.77
N THR A 75 -19.23 -0.22 14.09
CA THR A 75 -18.49 0.91 14.69
C THR A 75 -17.12 0.53 15.24
N GLY A 76 -16.74 -0.74 15.16
CA GLY A 76 -15.44 -1.24 15.64
C GLY A 76 -15.48 -1.68 17.11
N THR A 77 -14.33 -1.60 17.77
CA THR A 77 -14.21 -2.00 19.18
C THR A 77 -14.30 -0.78 20.08
N THR A 78 -15.35 -0.66 20.88
CA THR A 78 -15.48 0.37 21.91
C THR A 78 -14.93 -0.16 23.23
N VAL A 79 -14.06 0.62 23.87
CA VAL A 79 -13.46 0.31 25.16
C VAL A 79 -13.78 1.42 26.14
N LEU A 80 -14.24 1.04 27.33
CA LEU A 80 -14.43 1.94 28.45
C LEU A 80 -13.17 1.91 29.31
N MET A 81 -12.48 3.03 29.43
CA MET A 81 -11.25 3.13 30.21
C MET A 81 -11.37 4.06 31.40
N LYS A 82 -10.86 3.66 32.57
CA LYS A 82 -10.84 4.49 33.78
C LYS A 82 -9.42 4.96 34.07
N SER A 83 -9.25 6.26 34.36
CA SER A 83 -7.96 6.78 34.82
C SER A 83 -7.64 6.27 36.22
N GLU A 84 -6.40 5.86 36.43
CA GLU A 84 -5.87 5.46 37.75
C GLU A 84 -5.55 6.67 38.66
N ASP A 85 -5.77 7.91 38.20
CA ASP A 85 -5.58 9.09 39.04
C ASP A 85 -6.57 9.11 40.22
N SER A 86 -6.06 8.95 41.44
CA SER A 86 -6.82 8.92 42.69
C SER A 86 -7.53 10.24 43.01
N SER A 87 -7.15 11.35 42.36
CA SER A 87 -7.72 12.67 42.63
C SER A 87 -8.96 12.99 41.78
N ASN A 88 -9.17 12.29 40.66
CA ASN A 88 -10.28 12.56 39.74
C ASN A 88 -10.69 11.28 38.99
N THR A 89 -11.76 10.59 39.43
CA THR A 89 -12.25 9.37 38.77
C THR A 89 -12.88 9.71 37.42
N CYS A 90 -12.04 9.74 36.39
CA CYS A 90 -12.45 10.00 35.03
C CYS A 90 -12.56 8.68 34.24
N THR A 91 -13.62 8.55 33.43
CA THR A 91 -13.78 7.43 32.50
C THR A 91 -13.91 7.94 31.07
N TYR A 92 -13.24 7.29 30.12
CA TYR A 92 -13.22 7.64 28.71
C TYR A 92 -13.85 6.53 27.87
N CYS A 93 -14.69 6.91 26.91
CA CYS A 93 -15.14 6.03 25.84
C CYS A 93 -14.18 6.15 24.67
N ILE A 94 -13.58 5.03 24.26
CA ILE A 94 -12.58 5.00 23.19
C ILE A 94 -13.00 4.00 22.13
N ASN A 95 -13.16 4.47 20.90
CA ASN A 95 -13.37 3.61 19.74
C ASN A 95 -12.03 3.30 19.08
N LEU A 96 -11.81 2.01 18.87
CA LEU A 96 -10.63 1.43 18.27
C LEU A 96 -10.96 0.85 16.90
N PHE A 97 -10.25 1.35 15.90
CA PHE A 97 -10.33 0.90 14.52
C PHE A 97 -9.01 0.27 14.13
N TYR A 98 -8.99 -1.06 14.01
CA TYR A 98 -7.85 -1.77 13.45
C TYR A 98 -7.81 -1.55 11.94
N ARG A 99 -6.72 -0.96 11.43
CA ARG A 99 -6.55 -0.72 9.97
C ARG A 99 -5.55 -1.68 9.38
N THR A 100 -4.37 -1.77 9.99
CA THR A 100 -3.30 -2.68 9.58
C THR A 100 -2.54 -3.14 10.81
N SER A 101 -1.59 -4.05 10.64
CA SER A 101 -0.74 -4.49 11.74
C SER A 101 0.09 -3.35 12.35
N ASN A 102 0.28 -2.26 11.61
CA ASN A 102 1.09 -1.09 11.99
C ASN A 102 0.30 0.20 12.17
N ILE A 103 -1.01 0.20 11.89
CA ILE A 103 -1.86 1.38 11.96
C ILE A 103 -3.16 1.04 12.67
N ILE A 104 -3.43 1.79 13.72
CA ILE A 104 -4.75 1.84 14.35
C ILE A 104 -5.24 3.28 14.31
N GLN A 105 -6.55 3.45 14.22
CA GLN A 105 -7.16 4.76 14.41
C GLN A 105 -7.96 4.74 15.70
N VAL A 106 -7.87 5.83 16.43
CA VAL A 106 -8.44 5.99 17.76
C VAL A 106 -9.33 7.21 17.74
N ARG A 107 -10.53 7.05 18.29
CA ARG A 107 -11.45 8.14 18.55
C ARG A 107 -11.78 8.12 20.03
N GLN A 108 -11.44 9.19 20.73
CA GLN A 108 -11.60 9.29 22.18
C GLN A 108 -12.66 10.35 22.51
N GLY A 109 -13.60 9.99 23.38
CA GLY A 109 -14.58 10.91 23.95
C GLY A 109 -14.01 11.78 25.08
N PRO A 110 -14.76 12.78 25.56
CA PRO A 110 -14.36 13.59 26.68
C PRO A 110 -14.40 12.78 27.98
N CYS A 111 -13.84 13.37 29.04
CA CYS A 111 -13.89 12.80 30.38
C CYS A 111 -15.35 12.67 30.89
N LEU A 112 -15.79 11.46 31.21
CA LEU A 112 -17.10 11.19 31.80
C LEU A 112 -16.96 10.95 33.31
N ARG A 113 -17.60 11.81 34.12
CA ARG A 113 -17.66 11.71 35.58
C ARG A 113 -19.01 11.13 36.03
N GLY A 114 -19.00 10.36 37.13
CA GLY A 114 -20.21 9.72 37.68
C GLY A 114 -20.60 8.39 37.00
N ASN A 115 -21.78 7.87 37.34
CA ASN A 115 -22.38 6.67 36.72
C ASN A 115 -21.48 5.41 36.71
N GLU A 116 -20.61 5.27 37.71
CA GLU A 116 -19.70 4.13 37.84
C GLU A 116 -20.49 2.81 37.87
N GLY A 117 -20.05 1.83 37.09
CA GLY A 117 -20.73 0.53 36.97
C GLY A 117 -21.80 0.43 35.87
N MET A 118 -22.17 1.53 35.20
CA MET A 118 -23.04 1.45 34.02
C MET A 118 -22.40 0.62 32.89
N HIS A 119 -23.25 -0.11 32.16
CA HIS A 119 -22.80 -0.90 31.01
C HIS A 119 -22.32 0.02 29.88
N ILE A 120 -21.24 -0.37 29.19
CA ILE A 120 -20.57 0.41 28.15
C ILE A 120 -21.51 0.88 27.04
N THR A 121 -22.47 0.05 26.63
CA THR A 121 -23.45 0.42 25.59
C THR A 121 -24.39 1.54 26.04
N GLN A 122 -24.63 1.72 27.33
CA GLN A 122 -25.43 2.83 27.86
C GLN A 122 -24.55 4.05 28.11
N ARG A 123 -23.33 3.83 28.62
CA ARG A 123 -22.40 4.90 28.98
C ARG A 123 -21.77 5.59 27.76
N CYS A 124 -21.57 4.86 26.67
CA CYS A 124 -20.97 5.36 25.44
C CYS A 124 -21.98 5.52 24.29
N ASN A 125 -23.30 5.37 24.54
CA ASN A 125 -24.33 5.31 23.48
C ASN A 125 -24.58 6.63 22.76
N THR A 126 -24.26 7.75 23.38
CA THR A 126 -24.57 9.05 22.82
C THR A 126 -23.40 9.48 21.93
N GLU A 127 -23.68 9.62 20.62
CA GLU A 127 -22.74 10.18 19.65
C GLU A 127 -22.21 11.57 20.08
N SER A 128 -22.93 12.27 20.97
CA SER A 128 -22.48 13.51 21.62
C SER A 128 -21.29 13.35 22.58
N HIS A 129 -20.95 12.13 23.01
CA HIS A 129 -19.77 11.85 23.83
C HIS A 129 -18.58 11.35 23.02
N ILE A 130 -18.69 11.06 21.72
CA ILE A 130 -17.50 10.70 20.93
C ILE A 130 -17.58 11.48 19.62
N PRO A 131 -16.83 12.59 19.47
CA PRO A 131 -16.88 13.42 18.28
C PRO A 131 -16.66 12.58 17.02
N ASN A 132 -17.61 12.62 16.08
CA ASN A 132 -17.48 11.88 14.83
C ASN A 132 -16.26 12.34 14.00
N ASP A 133 -15.82 13.58 14.23
CA ASP A 133 -14.85 14.28 13.39
C ASP A 133 -13.39 14.16 13.88
N VAL A 134 -13.15 13.65 15.10
CA VAL A 134 -11.81 13.62 15.69
C VAL A 134 -11.23 12.21 15.65
N LEU A 135 -10.57 11.86 14.55
CA LEU A 135 -9.94 10.56 14.34
C LEU A 135 -8.41 10.70 14.38
N SER A 136 -7.79 10.23 15.45
CA SER A 136 -6.34 10.23 15.60
C SER A 136 -5.73 8.97 15.01
N THR A 137 -4.62 9.11 14.28
CA THR A 137 -3.90 7.97 13.70
C THR A 137 -2.70 7.61 14.56
N PHE A 138 -2.58 6.32 14.88
CA PHE A 138 -1.55 5.77 15.73
C PHE A 138 -0.65 4.86 14.88
N PHE A 139 0.64 5.15 14.87
CA PHE A 139 1.67 4.47 14.10
C PHE A 139 2.47 3.57 15.02
N ARG A 140 2.62 2.29 14.67
CA ARG A 140 3.44 1.39 15.48
C ARG A 140 4.90 1.87 15.48
N THR A 141 5.47 2.07 16.68
CA THR A 141 6.84 2.60 16.83
C THR A 141 7.90 1.62 16.31
N THR A 142 7.63 0.32 16.48
CA THR A 142 8.39 -0.80 15.90
C THR A 142 7.52 -1.51 14.86
N PRO A 143 7.59 -1.13 13.57
CA PRO A 143 6.71 -1.66 12.56
C PRO A 143 6.94 -3.17 12.33
N ARG A 144 5.84 -3.91 12.24
CA ARG A 144 5.79 -5.25 11.69
C ARG A 144 6.03 -5.20 10.19
N VAL A 145 6.47 -6.33 9.64
CA VAL A 145 6.72 -6.49 8.22
C VAL A 145 5.42 -6.31 7.41
N GLU A 146 5.43 -5.41 6.44
CA GLU A 146 4.33 -5.17 5.51
C GLU A 146 4.88 -5.02 4.09
N ASN A 147 4.20 -5.61 3.11
CA ASN A 147 4.62 -5.53 1.72
C ASN A 147 4.13 -4.22 1.09
N CYS A 148 5.00 -3.55 0.34
CA CYS A 148 4.70 -2.28 -0.31
C CYS A 148 3.74 -2.36 -1.49
N LYS A 149 3.48 -3.54 -2.06
CA LYS A 149 2.58 -3.76 -3.20
C LYS A 149 1.19 -3.15 -3.00
N SER A 150 0.70 -3.14 -1.77
CA SER A 150 -0.58 -2.53 -1.42
C SER A 150 -0.53 -1.00 -1.36
N THR A 151 0.65 -0.39 -1.22
CA THR A 151 0.88 1.06 -1.19
C THR A 151 1.32 1.59 -2.56
N PHE A 152 2.49 1.15 -3.04
CA PHE A 152 3.04 1.43 -4.36
C PHE A 152 3.58 0.13 -4.97
N ASP A 153 3.28 -0.10 -6.25
CA ASP A 153 3.84 -1.20 -7.03
C ASP A 153 4.23 -0.66 -8.39
N GLY A 154 5.54 -0.50 -8.65
CA GLY A 154 6.01 -0.07 -9.95
C GLY A 154 7.05 1.05 -9.98
N LEU A 155 7.15 1.64 -11.17
CA LEU A 155 8.04 2.75 -11.50
C LEU A 155 7.21 3.95 -11.92
N TYR A 156 7.47 5.09 -11.29
CA TYR A 156 6.76 6.33 -11.59
C TYR A 156 7.73 7.49 -11.65
N THR A 157 7.49 8.43 -12.54
CA THR A 157 7.93 9.81 -12.38
C THR A 157 6.82 10.60 -11.70
N PHE A 158 7.15 11.62 -10.93
CA PHE A 158 6.11 12.41 -10.28
C PHE A 158 6.45 13.90 -10.28
N SER A 159 5.43 14.73 -10.45
CA SER A 159 5.47 16.12 -10.03
C SER A 159 4.93 16.25 -8.62
N TYR A 160 5.37 17.29 -7.90
CA TYR A 160 4.91 17.53 -6.54
C TYR A 160 4.70 19.02 -6.27
N GLU A 161 3.77 19.32 -5.39
CA GLU A 161 3.44 20.67 -4.95
C GLU A 161 3.21 20.68 -3.44
N ALA A 162 4.02 21.44 -2.73
CA ALA A 162 3.85 21.66 -1.30
C ALA A 162 2.93 22.87 -1.09
N ALA A 163 1.90 22.72 -0.25
CA ALA A 163 1.01 23.84 0.12
C ALA A 163 1.76 24.92 0.90
N SER A 164 2.81 24.54 1.65
CA SER A 164 3.68 25.46 2.38
C SER A 164 4.93 25.78 1.58
N GLY A 165 5.32 27.06 1.52
CA GLY A 165 6.63 27.50 1.02
C GLY A 165 6.63 28.25 -0.31
N GLY A 166 5.46 28.42 -0.95
CA GLY A 166 5.34 29.15 -2.22
C GLY A 166 6.07 28.47 -3.39
N GLY A 167 5.68 28.79 -4.63
CA GLY A 167 6.44 28.37 -5.83
C GLY A 167 5.73 27.39 -6.78
N GLY A 168 4.51 26.92 -6.47
CA GLY A 168 3.71 26.13 -7.42
C GLY A 168 4.22 24.69 -7.63
N VAL A 169 3.88 24.10 -8.78
CA VAL A 169 4.12 22.68 -9.08
C VAL A 169 5.55 22.45 -9.56
N CYS A 170 6.33 21.66 -8.83
CA CYS A 170 7.64 21.18 -9.30
C CYS A 170 7.46 19.92 -10.18
N ASN A 171 7.74 20.06 -11.47
CA ASN A 171 7.70 18.99 -12.45
C ASN A 171 9.10 18.67 -13.00
N ASN A 172 9.96 18.08 -12.16
CA ASN A 172 11.29 17.64 -12.58
C ASN A 172 11.27 16.16 -13.00
N PRO A 173 11.72 15.79 -14.22
CA PRO A 173 11.71 14.40 -14.71
C PRO A 173 12.65 13.45 -13.94
N GLY A 174 13.58 13.99 -13.15
CA GLY A 174 14.42 13.22 -12.25
C GLY A 174 13.72 12.81 -10.95
N SER A 175 12.55 13.39 -10.63
CA SER A 175 11.72 12.97 -9.51
C SER A 175 11.04 11.64 -9.84
N ARG A 176 11.31 10.61 -9.02
CA ARG A 176 10.87 9.23 -9.30
C ARG A 176 10.57 8.41 -8.06
N ILE A 177 9.62 7.48 -8.20
CA ILE A 177 9.32 6.43 -7.24
C ILE A 177 9.74 5.09 -7.86
N LYS A 178 10.50 4.30 -7.10
CA LYS A 178 10.86 2.91 -7.41
C LYS A 178 10.34 2.02 -6.29
N ALA A 179 9.25 1.30 -6.55
CA ALA A 179 8.60 0.34 -5.65
C ALA A 179 8.54 -1.03 -6.34
N CYS A 180 9.70 -1.64 -6.54
CA CYS A 180 9.82 -2.91 -7.26
C CYS A 180 9.79 -4.08 -6.30
N GLN A 181 9.05 -5.11 -6.67
CA GLN A 181 9.10 -6.39 -5.98
C GLN A 181 10.27 -7.20 -6.57
N ASP A 182 11.12 -7.77 -5.73
CA ASP A 182 12.20 -8.66 -6.13
C ASP A 182 11.79 -10.12 -5.85
N PRO A 183 11.45 -10.92 -6.89
CA PRO A 183 11.07 -12.32 -6.71
C PRO A 183 12.22 -13.14 -6.14
N GLY A 184 11.99 -13.83 -5.03
CA GLY A 184 13.01 -14.66 -4.36
C GLY A 184 13.95 -13.90 -3.42
N SER A 185 13.78 -12.58 -3.23
CA SER A 185 14.46 -11.87 -2.14
C SER A 185 13.89 -12.35 -0.80
N SER A 186 14.75 -12.84 0.07
CA SER A 186 14.40 -13.42 1.36
C SER A 186 14.09 -12.36 2.44
N TYR A 187 14.34 -11.06 2.20
CA TYR A 187 14.25 -9.99 3.20
C TYR A 187 13.96 -8.60 2.61
N VAL A 188 13.43 -7.69 3.46
CA VAL A 188 13.31 -6.19 3.43
C VAL A 188 12.97 -5.46 2.11
N ASP A 189 13.42 -5.89 0.95
CA ASP A 189 13.33 -5.14 -0.31
C ASP A 189 11.88 -4.90 -0.74
N ASN A 190 11.00 -5.88 -0.53
CA ASN A 190 9.57 -5.77 -0.82
C ASN A 190 8.78 -4.96 0.22
N GLN A 191 9.42 -4.62 1.35
CA GLN A 191 8.84 -3.88 2.48
C GLN A 191 9.18 -2.39 2.45
N VAL A 192 10.03 -2.00 1.50
CA VAL A 192 10.46 -0.62 1.30
C VAL A 192 10.27 -0.18 -0.15
N PHE A 193 10.16 1.12 -0.35
CA PHE A 193 10.32 1.72 -1.67
C PHE A 193 11.15 2.99 -1.58
N LEU A 194 11.66 3.41 -2.74
CA LEU A 194 12.50 4.59 -2.84
C LEU A 194 11.75 5.72 -3.53
N MET A 195 11.73 6.88 -2.90
CA MET A 195 11.24 8.12 -3.49
C MET A 195 12.40 9.11 -3.62
N THR A 196 12.67 9.54 -4.85
CA THR A 196 13.70 10.54 -5.16
C THR A 196 13.01 11.82 -5.60
N TYR A 197 13.19 12.90 -4.86
CA TYR A 197 12.78 14.26 -5.19
C TYR A 197 13.94 14.97 -5.86
N LYS A 198 13.63 15.76 -6.89
CA LYS A 198 14.53 16.69 -7.53
C LYS A 198 13.99 18.11 -7.40
N SER A 199 14.89 19.07 -7.21
CA SER A 199 14.55 20.49 -7.16
C SER A 199 14.15 21.02 -8.54
N CYS A 200 13.35 22.08 -8.57
CA CYS A 200 12.97 22.82 -9.75
C CYS A 200 13.49 24.27 -9.60
N PRO A 201 14.13 24.86 -10.63
CA PRO A 201 14.69 26.20 -10.54
C PRO A 201 13.69 27.27 -10.06
N ASP A 202 12.44 27.19 -10.51
CA ASP A 202 11.42 28.21 -10.25
C ASP A 202 10.53 27.90 -9.03
N VAL A 203 10.83 26.84 -8.28
CA VAL A 203 10.01 26.40 -7.13
C VAL A 203 10.86 26.41 -5.87
N SER A 204 10.76 27.48 -5.08
CA SER A 204 11.56 27.67 -3.85
C SER A 204 11.38 26.56 -2.82
N ALA A 205 10.18 25.98 -2.73
CA ALA A 205 9.88 24.86 -1.83
C ALA A 205 10.35 23.49 -2.34
N SER A 206 10.94 23.41 -3.54
CA SER A 206 11.44 22.17 -4.11
C SER A 206 12.78 21.76 -3.52
N MET A 207 13.09 20.47 -3.54
CA MET A 207 14.30 19.93 -2.90
C MET A 207 14.88 18.73 -3.64
N ASP A 208 16.20 18.59 -3.54
CA ASP A 208 16.90 17.35 -3.83
C ASP A 208 16.93 16.48 -2.57
N LYS A 209 16.06 15.45 -2.54
CA LYS A 209 15.99 14.54 -1.40
C LYS A 209 15.75 13.12 -1.88
N LYS A 210 16.43 12.15 -1.28
CA LYS A 210 16.22 10.73 -1.54
C LYS A 210 15.78 10.06 -0.25
N VAL A 211 14.58 9.49 -0.25
CA VAL A 211 13.97 8.89 0.94
C VAL A 211 13.65 7.43 0.70
N ARG A 212 14.09 6.57 1.62
CA ARG A 212 13.73 5.15 1.66
C ARG A 212 12.60 4.99 2.66
N TYR A 213 11.40 4.72 2.17
CA TYR A 213 10.20 4.54 2.97
C TYR A 213 9.94 3.06 3.21
N GLN A 214 9.69 2.68 4.45
CA GLN A 214 9.10 1.40 4.82
C GLN A 214 7.57 1.50 4.78
N CYS A 215 6.91 0.51 4.20
CA CYS A 215 5.45 0.47 4.16
C CYS A 215 4.88 0.02 5.51
N MET A 216 3.79 0.67 5.93
CA MET A 216 3.03 0.33 7.15
C MET A 216 1.65 -0.25 6.83
N GLY A 217 1.34 -0.40 5.54
CA GLY A 217 0.10 -0.96 5.03
C GLY A 217 -0.87 0.10 4.51
N SER A 218 -1.98 -0.37 3.96
CA SER A 218 -3.02 0.44 3.31
C SER A 218 -4.42 -0.04 3.69
N TRP A 219 -5.39 0.87 3.73
CA TRP A 219 -6.78 0.56 4.01
C TRP A 219 -7.71 1.46 3.17
N SER A 220 -8.93 1.01 2.94
CA SER A 220 -9.96 1.82 2.27
C SER A 220 -10.85 2.51 3.30
N ALA A 221 -11.20 3.76 3.05
CA ALA A 221 -12.10 4.55 3.88
C ALA A 221 -13.00 5.41 3.01
N LYS A 222 -14.28 5.53 3.39
CA LYS A 222 -15.26 6.33 2.66
C LYS A 222 -15.39 7.70 3.30
N MET A 223 -15.19 8.76 2.54
CA MET A 223 -15.33 10.15 2.97
C MET A 223 -16.24 10.88 1.99
N SER A 224 -17.32 11.49 2.49
CA SER A 224 -18.28 12.25 1.68
C SER A 224 -18.80 11.49 0.45
N GLY A 225 -19.08 10.19 0.60
CA GLY A 225 -19.59 9.34 -0.49
C GLY A 225 -18.53 8.72 -1.39
N VAL A 226 -17.28 9.19 -1.35
CA VAL A 226 -16.16 8.71 -2.19
C VAL A 226 -15.29 7.75 -1.39
N THR A 227 -14.92 6.62 -2.01
CA THR A 227 -13.98 5.68 -1.40
C THR A 227 -12.55 6.08 -1.73
N TYR A 228 -11.78 6.33 -0.68
CA TYR A 228 -10.37 6.63 -0.75
C TYR A 228 -9.56 5.43 -0.29
N LYS A 229 -8.41 5.24 -0.92
CA LYS A 229 -7.36 4.35 -0.45
C LYS A 229 -6.34 5.17 0.32
N PHE A 230 -6.19 4.85 1.60
CA PHE A 230 -5.16 5.37 2.47
C PHE A 230 -3.98 4.41 2.55
N ALA A 231 -2.79 4.95 2.76
CA ALA A 231 -1.62 4.17 3.14
C ALA A 231 -0.77 4.94 4.15
N ALA A 232 0.02 4.21 4.92
CA ALA A 232 0.98 4.80 5.84
C ALA A 232 2.39 4.30 5.51
N ILE A 233 3.35 5.20 5.65
CA ILE A 233 4.76 4.95 5.37
C ILE A 233 5.63 5.55 6.46
N ALA A 234 6.80 4.97 6.67
CA ALA A 234 7.80 5.44 7.63
C ALA A 234 9.14 5.69 6.92
N ASP A 235 9.71 6.88 7.07
CA ASP A 235 11.10 7.13 6.68
C ASP A 235 12.02 6.24 7.53
N THR A 236 12.91 5.50 6.87
CA THR A 236 13.79 4.54 7.53
C THR A 236 14.99 5.19 8.21
N VAL A 237 15.29 6.45 7.91
CA VAL A 237 16.44 7.19 8.44
C VAL A 237 16.01 8.25 9.46
N GLU A 238 14.81 8.80 9.31
CA GLU A 238 14.29 9.84 10.20
C GLU A 238 14.09 9.34 11.64
N LYS A 239 14.59 10.12 12.61
CA LYS A 239 14.55 9.80 14.04
C LYS A 239 13.40 10.50 14.74
N ASP A 240 13.03 11.71 14.31
CA ASP A 240 11.87 12.40 14.85
C ASP A 240 10.60 11.70 14.36
N ASN A 241 9.87 11.05 15.27
CA ASN A 241 8.64 10.35 14.94
C ASN A 241 7.59 11.25 14.27
N LYS A 242 7.57 12.56 14.57
CA LYS A 242 6.67 13.53 13.92
C LYS A 242 6.95 13.64 12.42
N GLU A 243 8.23 13.57 12.04
CA GLU A 243 8.67 13.66 10.65
C GLU A 243 8.77 12.29 9.97
N LYS A 244 9.04 11.24 10.74
CA LYS A 244 9.25 9.88 10.27
C LYS A 244 8.01 9.31 9.57
N TYR A 245 6.85 9.44 10.19
CA TYR A 245 5.62 8.84 9.67
C TYR A 245 4.88 9.80 8.75
N LYS A 246 4.38 9.29 7.63
CA LYS A 246 3.53 10.03 6.70
C LYS A 246 2.34 9.18 6.31
N CYS A 247 1.23 9.85 6.02
CA CYS A 247 0.05 9.26 5.42
C CYS A 247 -0.01 9.62 3.95
N LEU A 248 -0.58 8.71 3.18
CA LEU A 248 -0.87 8.83 1.77
C LEU A 248 -2.37 8.62 1.55
N MET A 249 -2.95 9.33 0.61
CA MET A 249 -4.35 9.16 0.22
C MET A 249 -4.51 9.30 -1.30
N THR A 250 -5.33 8.43 -1.88
CA THR A 250 -5.77 8.53 -3.28
C THR A 250 -7.22 8.09 -3.42
N ILE A 251 -7.87 8.45 -4.52
CA ILE A 251 -9.20 7.92 -4.85
C ILE A 251 -9.06 6.47 -5.28
N GLU A 252 -9.88 5.58 -4.72
CA GLU A 252 -9.90 4.18 -5.13
C GLU A 252 -10.45 4.05 -6.56
N ASN A 253 -9.80 3.24 -7.41
CA ASN A 253 -10.13 3.09 -8.83
C ASN A 253 -10.13 4.39 -9.64
N GLN A 254 -9.20 5.30 -9.33
CA GLN A 254 -9.02 6.56 -10.06
C GLN A 254 -8.84 6.30 -11.57
N ARG A 255 -9.76 6.84 -12.38
CA ARG A 255 -9.70 6.85 -13.85
C ARG A 255 -9.61 8.29 -14.32
N ASN A 256 -8.45 8.69 -14.82
CA ASN A 256 -8.23 10.03 -15.35
C ASN A 256 -7.85 9.93 -16.83
N GLU A 257 -8.31 10.89 -17.64
CA GLU A 257 -7.97 11.00 -19.06
C GLU A 257 -6.46 11.20 -19.30
N ASP A 258 -5.77 11.85 -18.34
CA ASP A 258 -4.33 12.12 -18.42
C ASP A 258 -3.44 10.94 -18.01
N LYS A 259 -4.06 9.79 -17.68
CA LYS A 259 -3.39 8.56 -17.21
C LYS A 259 -2.53 8.73 -15.95
N LYS A 260 -2.64 9.88 -15.28
CA LYS A 260 -1.85 10.19 -14.09
C LYS A 260 -2.59 9.77 -12.84
N ILE A 261 -1.85 9.35 -11.83
CA ILE A 261 -2.40 8.97 -10.54
C ILE A 261 -2.09 10.08 -9.54
N ARG A 262 -3.14 10.71 -9.01
CA ARG A 262 -3.01 11.75 -8.00
C ARG A 262 -2.97 11.13 -6.61
N TRP A 263 -1.96 11.51 -5.85
CA TRP A 263 -1.79 11.14 -4.44
C TRP A 263 -1.65 12.40 -3.60
N ALA A 264 -2.25 12.36 -2.41
CA ALA A 264 -2.02 13.31 -1.35
C ALA A 264 -1.09 12.68 -0.32
N MET A 265 -0.19 13.48 0.25
CA MET A 265 0.70 13.09 1.34
C MET A 265 0.58 14.09 2.49
N SER A 266 0.54 13.59 3.73
CA SER A 266 0.49 14.43 4.92
C SER A 266 1.84 15.10 5.16
N ARG A 267 1.84 16.25 5.85
CA ARG A 267 3.10 16.91 6.25
C ARG A 267 3.77 16.19 7.41
N PHE A 268 3.00 15.73 8.39
CA PHE A 268 3.49 15.06 9.59
C PHE A 268 2.79 13.70 9.75
N ALA A 269 3.08 13.02 10.86
CA ALA A 269 2.47 11.78 11.32
C ALA A 269 0.96 11.93 11.69
N ASP A 270 0.16 12.47 10.78
CA ASP A 270 -1.26 12.72 10.99
C ASP A 270 -2.05 12.59 9.68
N CYS A 271 -2.88 11.55 9.59
CA CYS A 271 -3.74 11.32 8.44
C CYS A 271 -4.98 12.20 8.43
N SER A 272 -5.38 12.81 9.56
CA SER A 272 -6.58 13.65 9.62
C SER A 272 -6.43 14.95 8.82
N SER A 273 -5.18 15.36 8.57
CA SER A 273 -4.85 16.45 7.64
C SER A 273 -5.21 16.17 6.16
N LEU A 274 -5.54 14.91 5.80
CA LEU A 274 -5.85 14.49 4.44
C LEU A 274 -7.36 14.43 4.19
N ASN A 275 -7.95 15.59 3.88
CA ASN A 275 -9.39 15.70 3.61
C ASN A 275 -9.76 15.57 2.12
N SER A 276 -8.81 15.87 1.22
CA SER A 276 -8.99 15.75 -0.22
C SER A 276 -7.64 15.58 -0.93
N ILE A 277 -7.64 14.90 -2.08
CA ILE A 277 -6.44 14.78 -2.91
C ILE A 277 -6.01 16.13 -3.53
N PHE A 278 -6.89 17.13 -3.52
CA PHE A 278 -6.66 18.45 -4.12
C PHE A 278 -6.24 19.52 -3.10
N ALA A 279 -6.46 19.29 -1.81
CA ALA A 279 -6.20 20.26 -0.74
C ALA A 279 -5.16 19.76 0.29
N ALA A 280 -4.42 18.71 -0.06
CA ALA A 280 -3.45 18.10 0.85
C ALA A 280 -2.17 18.95 1.01
N PRO A 281 -1.45 18.81 2.14
CA PRO A 281 -0.19 19.53 2.39
C PRO A 281 0.88 19.27 1.32
N LEU A 282 0.97 18.04 0.82
CA LEU A 282 1.81 17.69 -0.32
C LEU A 282 0.97 16.94 -1.35
N ARG A 283 0.90 17.47 -2.57
CA ARG A 283 0.19 16.87 -3.70
C ARG A 283 1.20 16.25 -4.64
N LEU A 284 0.93 15.04 -5.08
CA LEU A 284 1.77 14.25 -5.97
C LEU A 284 0.95 13.86 -7.20
N VAL A 285 1.54 14.01 -8.38
CA VAL A 285 0.94 13.54 -9.63
C VAL A 285 1.91 12.58 -10.29
N LEU A 286 1.56 11.30 -10.26
CA LEU A 286 2.41 10.21 -10.73
C LEU A 286 2.07 9.88 -12.18
N ALA A 287 3.10 9.75 -13.01
CA ALA A 287 3.03 9.17 -14.34
C ALA A 287 3.77 7.83 -14.33
N PRO A 288 3.11 6.72 -14.73
CA PRO A 288 3.77 5.43 -14.91
C PRO A 288 4.97 5.55 -15.86
N ARG A 289 6.03 4.79 -15.58
CA ARG A 289 7.22 4.77 -16.43
C ARG A 289 7.60 3.34 -16.78
N ALA A 290 7.98 3.11 -18.03
CA ALA A 290 8.58 1.84 -18.42
C ALA A 290 9.95 1.66 -17.76
N LEU A 291 10.27 0.43 -17.38
CA LEU A 291 11.61 0.06 -16.92
C LEU A 291 12.64 0.48 -17.98
N SER A 292 13.69 1.18 -17.54
CA SER A 292 14.80 1.60 -18.40
C SER A 292 16.09 0.99 -17.87
N THR A 293 16.43 -0.16 -18.42
CA THR A 293 17.65 -0.93 -18.14
C THR A 293 18.30 -1.37 -19.46
N PRO A 294 19.57 -1.81 -19.47
CA PRO A 294 20.24 -2.23 -20.71
C PRO A 294 19.48 -3.31 -21.51
N ILE A 295 18.74 -4.21 -20.85
CA ILE A 295 17.92 -5.22 -21.53
C ILE A 295 16.68 -4.62 -22.23
N THR A 296 16.25 -3.42 -21.85
CA THR A 296 15.14 -2.73 -22.52
C THR A 296 15.59 -1.91 -23.73
N GLN A 297 16.91 -1.81 -23.94
CA GLN A 297 17.48 -1.18 -25.12
C GLN A 297 17.52 -2.22 -26.25
N ALA A 298 17.05 -1.83 -27.43
CA ALA A 298 17.06 -2.72 -28.58
C ALA A 298 18.49 -2.93 -29.09
N LYS A 299 18.83 -4.17 -29.38
CA LYS A 299 20.11 -4.62 -29.95
C LYS A 299 19.99 -5.10 -31.40
N CYS A 300 18.77 -5.20 -31.92
CA CYS A 300 18.49 -5.57 -33.31
C CYS A 300 17.39 -4.69 -33.90
N LYS A 301 17.30 -4.70 -35.24
CA LYS A 301 16.29 -3.97 -35.99
C LYS A 301 15.16 -4.89 -36.46
N LEU A 302 13.95 -4.36 -36.46
CA LEU A 302 12.77 -4.97 -37.07
C LEU A 302 12.75 -4.72 -38.59
N PRO A 303 12.04 -5.54 -39.38
CA PRO A 303 11.94 -5.35 -40.82
C PRO A 303 11.37 -3.98 -41.18
N PRO A 304 12.03 -3.19 -42.04
CA PRO A 304 11.53 -1.88 -42.44
C PRO A 304 10.16 -1.92 -43.10
N THR A 305 9.83 -3.03 -43.77
CA THR A 305 8.53 -3.27 -44.42
C THR A 305 7.35 -3.35 -43.46
N LEU A 306 7.61 -3.58 -42.17
CA LEU A 306 6.58 -3.68 -41.14
C LEU A 306 6.39 -2.37 -40.37
N LYS A 307 7.22 -1.36 -40.63
CA LYS A 307 7.17 -0.07 -39.94
C LYS A 307 5.82 0.61 -40.26
N GLY A 308 5.10 1.01 -39.21
CA GLY A 308 3.79 1.61 -39.36
C GLY A 308 2.91 1.43 -38.13
N ASP A 309 1.68 1.91 -38.27
CA ASP A 309 0.61 1.76 -37.29
C ASP A 309 -0.34 0.63 -37.74
N TRP A 310 -0.62 -0.26 -36.80
CA TRP A 310 -1.38 -1.48 -37.00
C TRP A 310 -2.46 -1.60 -35.91
N SER A 311 -3.50 -2.36 -36.20
CA SER A 311 -4.55 -2.73 -35.26
C SER A 311 -4.52 -4.24 -35.05
N VAL A 312 -4.83 -4.66 -33.82
CA VAL A 312 -4.96 -6.06 -33.45
C VAL A 312 -6.23 -6.27 -32.65
N GLU A 313 -7.01 -7.25 -33.06
CA GLU A 313 -8.16 -7.74 -32.29
C GLU A 313 -7.68 -8.82 -31.33
N LEU A 314 -7.83 -8.57 -30.03
CA LEU A 314 -7.54 -9.55 -28.98
C LEU A 314 -8.88 -10.03 -28.40
N VAL A 315 -8.88 -11.21 -27.78
CA VAL A 315 -10.09 -11.85 -27.25
C VAL A 315 -10.89 -10.94 -26.30
N GLU A 316 -10.20 -10.08 -25.55
CA GLU A 316 -10.81 -9.23 -24.51
C GLU A 316 -10.92 -7.75 -24.91
N TYR A 317 -10.15 -7.29 -25.90
CA TYR A 317 -10.08 -5.89 -26.29
C TYR A 317 -9.34 -5.70 -27.62
N ASN A 318 -9.55 -4.56 -28.27
CA ASN A 318 -8.73 -4.13 -29.39
C ASN A 318 -7.50 -3.36 -28.90
N ALA A 319 -6.44 -3.37 -29.71
CA ALA A 319 -5.23 -2.61 -29.40
C ALA A 319 -4.61 -2.01 -30.66
N ARG A 320 -3.99 -0.84 -30.49
CA ARG A 320 -3.12 -0.24 -31.50
C ARG A 320 -1.69 -0.70 -31.29
N VAL A 321 -1.03 -1.07 -32.39
CA VAL A 321 0.33 -1.58 -32.42
C VAL A 321 1.15 -0.68 -33.33
N LYS A 322 2.16 -0.02 -32.77
CA LYS A 322 3.13 0.77 -33.53
C LYS A 322 4.42 0.00 -33.65
N ILE A 323 4.85 -0.26 -34.88
CA ILE A 323 6.13 -0.92 -35.18
C ILE A 323 7.11 0.15 -35.64
N THR A 324 8.19 0.32 -34.88
CA THR A 324 9.35 1.16 -35.22
C THR A 324 10.50 0.29 -35.71
N GLU A 325 11.65 0.90 -36.01
CA GLU A 325 12.83 0.14 -36.43
C GLU A 325 13.39 -0.76 -35.33
N ASP A 326 13.13 -0.46 -34.07
CA ASP A 326 13.78 -1.04 -32.90
C ASP A 326 12.79 -1.65 -31.88
N LYS A 327 11.51 -1.26 -31.96
CA LYS A 327 10.48 -1.62 -30.97
C LYS A 327 9.13 -1.90 -31.61
N LEU A 328 8.35 -2.71 -30.91
CA LEU A 328 6.91 -2.84 -31.11
C LEU A 328 6.22 -2.34 -29.84
N ILE A 329 5.30 -1.37 -29.99
CA ILE A 329 4.56 -0.76 -28.89
C ILE A 329 3.09 -1.11 -29.05
N LEU A 330 2.52 -1.80 -28.07
CA LEU A 330 1.12 -2.20 -28.04
C LEU A 330 0.38 -1.35 -27.00
N LYS A 331 -0.72 -0.73 -27.42
CA LYS A 331 -1.60 0.09 -26.58
C LYS A 331 -3.01 -0.49 -26.61
N PRO A 332 -3.44 -1.21 -25.56
CA PRO A 332 -4.81 -1.68 -25.41
C PRO A 332 -5.81 -0.51 -25.37
N ASP A 333 -6.98 -0.67 -25.97
CA ASP A 333 -8.05 0.34 -25.86
C ASP A 333 -8.78 0.26 -24.52
N ALA A 334 -8.84 -0.94 -23.93
CA ALA A 334 -9.52 -1.18 -22.64
C ALA A 334 -8.68 -0.80 -21.42
N VAL A 335 -7.35 -0.73 -21.56
CA VAL A 335 -6.42 -0.51 -20.45
C VAL A 335 -5.38 0.50 -20.86
N ASP A 336 -5.21 1.51 -20.01
CA ASP A 336 -4.36 2.64 -20.33
C ASP A 336 -2.88 2.41 -19.97
N THR A 337 -2.35 1.26 -20.41
CA THR A 337 -0.97 0.85 -20.16
C THR A 337 -0.27 0.49 -21.45
N GLU A 338 0.92 1.06 -21.69
CA GLU A 338 1.70 0.72 -22.87
C GLU A 338 2.58 -0.49 -22.60
N ILE A 339 2.57 -1.43 -23.55
CA ILE A 339 3.41 -2.62 -23.54
C ILE A 339 4.44 -2.46 -24.63
N SER A 340 5.71 -2.44 -24.27
CA SER A 340 6.83 -2.28 -25.20
C SER A 340 7.61 -3.57 -25.35
N TYR A 341 7.86 -3.98 -26.59
CA TYR A 341 8.72 -5.09 -26.97
C TYR A 341 9.97 -4.54 -27.65
N SER A 342 11.14 -4.75 -27.07
CA SER A 342 12.42 -4.26 -27.59
C SER A 342 13.28 -5.42 -28.10
N CYS A 343 13.74 -5.36 -29.36
CA CYS A 343 14.44 -6.45 -30.03
C CYS A 343 15.81 -6.73 -29.38
N GLN A 344 16.07 -7.95 -28.91
CA GLN A 344 17.37 -8.35 -28.33
C GLN A 344 18.22 -9.20 -29.28
N SER A 345 17.60 -10.15 -29.98
CA SER A 345 18.27 -11.02 -30.94
C SER A 345 17.30 -11.51 -32.02
N LYS A 346 17.83 -11.93 -33.17
CA LYS A 346 17.05 -12.48 -34.30
C LYS A 346 17.66 -13.79 -34.81
N PRO A 347 17.40 -14.93 -34.16
CA PRO A 347 17.71 -16.23 -34.73
C PRO A 347 16.72 -16.59 -35.85
N GLY A 348 17.13 -16.37 -37.12
CA GLY A 348 16.31 -16.71 -38.28
C GLY A 348 15.08 -15.80 -38.43
N SER A 349 13.87 -16.38 -38.41
CA SER A 349 12.58 -15.67 -38.52
C SER A 349 11.98 -15.27 -37.16
N ILE A 350 12.55 -15.74 -36.05
CA ILE A 350 12.07 -15.49 -34.70
C ILE A 350 12.89 -14.35 -34.08
N TYR A 351 12.21 -13.42 -33.44
CA TYR A 351 12.78 -12.33 -32.66
C TYR A 351 12.69 -12.68 -31.19
N VAL A 352 13.81 -12.58 -30.47
CA VAL A 352 13.80 -12.58 -29.02
C VAL A 352 13.68 -11.13 -28.58
N MET A 353 12.57 -10.81 -27.91
CA MET A 353 12.23 -9.46 -27.51
C MET A 353 12.11 -9.37 -26.00
N THR A 354 12.50 -8.23 -25.46
CA THR A 354 12.22 -7.87 -24.07
C THR A 354 10.90 -7.14 -23.99
N LYS A 355 9.92 -7.76 -23.33
CA LYS A 355 8.63 -7.17 -23.02
C LYS A 355 8.70 -6.42 -21.69
N THR A 356 8.25 -5.18 -21.71
CA THR A 356 8.08 -4.30 -20.55
C THR A 356 6.68 -3.71 -20.55
N ILE A 357 6.17 -3.42 -19.36
CA ILE A 357 4.87 -2.79 -19.16
C ILE A 357 5.10 -1.49 -18.40
N GLU A 358 4.50 -0.39 -18.85
CA GLU A 358 4.56 0.88 -18.12
C GLU A 358 4.04 0.74 -16.70
N GLY A 359 4.75 1.35 -15.75
CA GLY A 359 4.41 1.25 -14.33
C GLY A 359 4.75 -0.11 -13.71
N LYS A 360 5.41 -1.03 -14.42
CA LYS A 360 5.91 -2.29 -13.85
C LYS A 360 7.43 -2.32 -13.80
N CYS A 361 7.94 -3.05 -12.80
CA CYS A 361 9.37 -3.21 -12.56
C CYS A 361 9.99 -4.40 -13.30
N GLU A 362 9.14 -5.27 -13.85
CA GLU A 362 9.58 -6.53 -14.45
C GLU A 362 9.86 -6.34 -15.94
N ALA A 363 10.91 -7.04 -16.40
CA ALA A 363 11.15 -7.29 -17.81
C ALA A 363 11.07 -8.79 -18.04
N THR A 364 10.41 -9.17 -19.13
CA THR A 364 10.26 -10.58 -19.53
C THR A 364 10.84 -10.78 -20.91
N LEU A 365 11.48 -11.91 -21.15
CA LEU A 365 11.89 -12.31 -22.49
C LEU A 365 10.73 -13.04 -23.16
N VAL A 366 10.48 -12.70 -24.42
CA VAL A 366 9.38 -13.24 -25.21
C VAL A 366 9.86 -13.48 -26.63
N CYS A 367 9.51 -14.63 -27.18
CA CYS A 367 9.78 -14.95 -28.57
C CYS A 367 8.62 -14.45 -29.44
N VAL A 368 8.94 -13.70 -30.48
CA VAL A 368 7.98 -13.06 -31.38
C VAL A 368 8.32 -13.44 -32.81
N GLN A 369 7.32 -13.82 -33.60
CA GLN A 369 7.48 -14.01 -35.04
C GLN A 369 6.46 -13.16 -35.78
N LEU A 370 6.95 -12.45 -36.80
CA LEU A 370 6.17 -11.54 -37.63
C LEU A 370 6.21 -12.06 -39.06
N GLU A 371 5.06 -12.51 -39.57
CA GLU A 371 4.95 -13.04 -40.94
C GLU A 371 4.02 -12.15 -41.77
N PRO A 372 4.56 -11.37 -42.73
CA PRO A 372 3.75 -10.70 -43.71
C PRO A 372 2.94 -11.71 -44.52
N LYS A 373 1.66 -11.43 -44.75
CA LYS A 373 0.77 -12.21 -45.60
C LYS A 373 0.50 -11.48 -46.91
N LYS A 374 0.04 -12.23 -47.92
CA LYS A 374 -0.26 -11.69 -49.26
C LYS A 374 -1.42 -10.68 -49.26
N ASP A 375 -2.32 -10.75 -48.27
CA ASP A 375 -3.45 -9.83 -48.10
C ASP A 375 -3.05 -8.50 -47.43
N GLY A 376 -1.74 -8.24 -47.24
CA GLY A 376 -1.23 -7.04 -46.59
C GLY A 376 -1.30 -7.08 -45.06
N SER A 377 -1.86 -8.13 -44.46
CA SER A 377 -1.84 -8.33 -43.01
C SER A 377 -0.52 -8.94 -42.53
N VAL A 378 -0.30 -8.90 -41.22
CA VAL A 378 0.87 -9.53 -40.60
C VAL A 378 0.40 -10.48 -39.52
N THR A 379 0.83 -11.74 -39.58
CA THR A 379 0.63 -12.68 -38.49
C THR A 379 1.65 -12.38 -37.39
N PHE A 380 1.16 -12.05 -36.20
CA PHE A 380 1.94 -11.76 -35.01
C PHE A 380 1.81 -12.91 -34.02
N MET A 381 2.86 -13.72 -33.92
CA MET A 381 2.93 -14.85 -32.99
C MET A 381 3.76 -14.48 -31.78
N VAL A 382 3.24 -14.74 -30.58
CA VAL A 382 3.88 -14.39 -29.31
C VAL A 382 3.96 -15.64 -28.44
N GLY A 383 5.19 -16.07 -28.13
CA GLY A 383 5.46 -17.18 -27.22
C GLY A 383 5.15 -16.85 -25.76
N MET A 384 5.23 -17.86 -24.89
CA MET A 384 5.10 -17.63 -23.45
C MET A 384 6.24 -16.74 -22.91
N PRO A 385 5.94 -15.76 -22.04
CA PRO A 385 6.97 -14.92 -21.44
C PRO A 385 7.78 -15.70 -20.41
N THR A 386 9.08 -15.45 -20.38
CA THR A 386 9.99 -15.92 -19.34
C THR A 386 10.45 -14.72 -18.52
N THR A 387 10.12 -14.70 -17.22
CA THR A 387 10.62 -13.69 -16.30
C THR A 387 12.11 -13.88 -16.12
N VAL A 388 12.87 -12.78 -16.18
CA VAL A 388 14.31 -12.85 -15.96
C VAL A 388 14.67 -11.87 -14.85
N ASN A 389 15.57 -12.29 -13.97
CA ASN A 389 16.00 -11.49 -12.82
C ASN A 389 17.01 -10.43 -13.27
N ALA A 390 16.83 -9.19 -12.77
CA ALA A 390 17.73 -8.05 -12.94
C ALA A 390 19.22 -8.41 -12.77
N ASN A 391 19.53 -9.28 -11.81
CA ASN A 391 20.89 -9.63 -11.42
C ASN A 391 21.58 -10.62 -12.35
N THR A 392 20.82 -11.38 -13.16
CA THR A 392 21.37 -12.40 -14.07
C THR A 392 21.73 -11.81 -15.44
N TYR A 393 21.26 -10.59 -15.74
CA TYR A 393 21.33 -9.99 -17.08
C TYR A 393 22.71 -9.61 -17.63
N PRO A 394 23.71 -9.14 -16.85
CA PRO A 394 25.00 -8.78 -17.43
C PRO A 394 25.67 -9.95 -18.16
N ASN A 395 25.24 -11.18 -17.86
CA ASN A 395 25.86 -12.42 -18.30
C ASN A 395 25.02 -13.21 -19.32
N LEU A 396 23.85 -12.71 -19.75
CA LEU A 396 23.03 -13.43 -20.74
C LEU A 396 23.73 -13.45 -22.10
N GLN A 397 24.05 -14.65 -22.57
CA GLN A 397 24.66 -14.88 -23.87
C GLN A 397 23.64 -15.27 -24.94
N GLN A 398 24.08 -15.30 -26.20
CA GLN A 398 23.24 -15.63 -27.34
C GLN A 398 22.55 -17.01 -27.21
N ASN A 399 23.20 -17.95 -26.54
CA ASN A 399 22.67 -19.29 -26.25
C ASN A 399 21.50 -19.28 -25.26
N ASP A 400 21.46 -18.32 -24.32
CA ASP A 400 20.35 -18.17 -23.37
C ASP A 400 19.09 -17.65 -24.06
N PHE A 401 19.24 -16.89 -25.14
CA PHE A 401 18.09 -16.44 -25.95
C PHE A 401 17.48 -17.58 -26.78
N LEU A 402 18.32 -18.52 -27.25
CA LEU A 402 17.87 -19.68 -28.03
C LEU A 402 17.10 -20.70 -27.17
N SER A 403 17.48 -20.86 -25.89
CA SER A 403 16.78 -21.75 -24.95
C SER A 403 15.37 -21.24 -24.59
N VAL A 404 15.16 -19.92 -24.55
CA VAL A 404 13.82 -19.31 -24.32
C VAL A 404 12.83 -19.66 -25.44
N CYS A 405 13.30 -19.74 -26.69
CA CYS A 405 12.42 -19.97 -27.84
C CYS A 405 12.17 -21.46 -28.17
N SER A 406 13.06 -22.36 -27.75
CA SER A 406 12.98 -23.78 -28.10
C SER A 406 11.84 -24.53 -27.39
N GLY A 407 11.27 -23.98 -26.29
CA GLY A 407 10.08 -24.52 -25.62
C GLY A 407 8.82 -23.65 -25.69
N SER A 408 8.94 -22.34 -25.93
CA SER A 408 7.83 -21.38 -25.79
C SER A 408 6.91 -21.27 -27.01
N PHE A 409 7.38 -21.68 -28.19
CA PHE A 409 6.61 -21.56 -29.45
C PHE A 409 5.53 -22.62 -29.64
N LEU A 410 5.59 -23.75 -28.93
CA LEU A 410 4.52 -24.78 -28.97
C LEU A 410 3.20 -24.31 -28.33
N ARG A 411 3.21 -23.20 -27.59
CA ARG A 411 2.02 -22.60 -26.96
C ARG A 411 1.87 -21.10 -27.30
N SER A 412 2.34 -20.69 -28.48
CA SER A 412 2.27 -19.30 -28.91
C SER A 412 0.82 -18.85 -29.13
N LYS A 413 0.50 -17.63 -28.70
CA LYS A 413 -0.73 -16.95 -29.12
C LYS A 413 -0.50 -16.35 -30.50
N VAL A 414 -1.49 -16.48 -31.37
CA VAL A 414 -1.43 -16.00 -32.76
C VAL A 414 -2.45 -14.88 -32.93
N TYR A 415 -1.99 -13.77 -33.48
CA TYR A 415 -2.80 -12.59 -33.73
C TYR A 415 -2.66 -12.13 -35.17
N LYS A 416 -3.67 -11.45 -35.70
CA LYS A 416 -3.64 -10.80 -37.01
C LYS A 416 -3.49 -9.30 -36.80
N LEU A 417 -2.41 -8.72 -37.34
CA LEU A 417 -2.24 -7.28 -37.42
C LEU A 417 -2.78 -6.80 -38.77
N THR A 418 -3.63 -5.79 -38.73
CA THR A 418 -4.18 -5.09 -39.90
C THR A 418 -3.66 -3.67 -39.94
N ALA A 419 -3.34 -3.14 -41.12
CA ALA A 419 -2.93 -1.73 -41.22
C ALA A 419 -4.08 -0.84 -40.71
N SER A 420 -3.75 0.14 -39.87
CA SER A 420 -4.71 1.09 -39.30
C SER A 420 -4.97 2.30 -40.20
#